data_AF-A0A7S1DUL2-F1
#
_entry.id   AF-A0A7S1DUL2-F1
#
_cell.length_a   1.000
_cell.length_b   1.000
_cell.length_c   1.000
_cell.angle_alpha   90.00
_cell.angle_beta   90.00
_cell.angle_gamma   90.00
#
_symmetry.space_group_name_H-M   'P 1'
#
loop_
_entity.id
_entity.type
_entity.pdbx_description
1 polymer ?
#
loop_
_entity_poly.entity_id
_entity_poly.type
_entity_poly.pdbx_seq_one_letter_code
_entity_poly.pdbx_strand_id
1 'polypeptide(L)'
;YLTGEAWLQGVPFTIDERAIVPRSFIAELIADASIDPWLNPASRRVLDLCTGNGSLAVLAAMAWPDVDVDALDLSADALEVAKLNVARHHLGARIRLLQGDGLQGAQGPYD
;
A
#
# COMPACT_ATOMS: atom_id res chain seq x y z
N TYR A 1 -7.09 3.34 -16.55
CA TYR A 1 -6.57 2.50 -17.65
C TYR A 1 -6.21 3.34 -18.87
N LEU A 2 -7.16 4.04 -19.52
CA LEU A 2 -6.86 4.87 -20.71
C LEU A 2 -5.78 5.94 -20.48
N THR A 3 -5.75 6.55 -19.30
CA THR A 3 -4.79 7.59 -18.92
C THR A 3 -3.47 7.05 -18.36
N GLY A 4 -3.40 5.76 -18.04
CA GLY A 4 -2.27 5.18 -17.30
C GLY A 4 -2.14 5.65 -15.84
N GLU A 5 -3.04 6.50 -15.36
CA GLU A 5 -2.97 7.14 -14.04
C GLU A 5 -4.35 7.29 -13.38
N ALA A 6 -4.39 7.16 -12.05
CA ALA A 6 -5.53 7.45 -11.19
C ALA A 6 -5.08 8.16 -9.91
N TRP A 7 -6.03 8.73 -9.16
CA TRP A 7 -5.74 9.51 -7.95
C TRP A 7 -6.51 8.94 -6.76
N LEU A 8 -5.88 8.92 -5.59
CA LEU A 8 -6.51 8.56 -4.32
C LEU A 8 -5.98 9.49 -3.23
N GLN A 9 -6.87 10.18 -2.50
CA GLN A 9 -6.50 11.17 -1.47
C GLN A 9 -5.49 12.23 -1.95
N GLY A 10 -5.63 12.69 -3.21
CA GLY A 10 -4.71 13.67 -3.80
C GLY A 10 -3.33 13.10 -4.19
N VAL A 11 -3.10 11.80 -4.03
CA VAL A 11 -1.86 11.12 -4.43
C VAL A 11 -2.07 10.39 -5.76
N PRO A 12 -1.19 10.59 -6.76
CA PRO A 12 -1.32 9.97 -8.07
C PRO A 12 -0.65 8.58 -8.13
N PHE A 13 -1.32 7.63 -8.78
CA PHE A 13 -0.87 6.25 -8.94
C PHE A 13 -0.90 5.83 -10.42
N THR A 14 0.16 5.17 -10.85
CA THR A 14 0.20 4.43 -12.11
C THR A 14 -0.81 3.28 -12.07
N ILE A 15 -1.59 3.15 -13.15
CA ILE A 15 -2.61 2.11 -13.27
C ILE A 15 -2.73 1.58 -14.70
N ASP A 16 -2.76 0.27 -14.83
CA ASP A 16 -3.07 -0.47 -16.07
C ASP A 16 -3.92 -1.71 -15.73
N GLU A 17 -4.35 -2.45 -16.76
CA GLU A 17 -5.25 -3.59 -16.65
C GLU A 17 -4.86 -4.69 -15.63
N ARG A 18 -3.60 -4.72 -15.18
CA ARG A 18 -3.10 -5.70 -14.22
C ARG A 18 -3.57 -5.45 -12.78
N ALA A 19 -4.04 -4.24 -12.47
CA ALA A 19 -4.49 -3.89 -11.12
C ALA A 19 -5.78 -3.07 -11.13
N ILE A 20 -6.52 -3.08 -10.02
CA ILE A 20 -7.78 -2.34 -9.87
C ILE A 20 -7.49 -0.84 -9.68
N VAL A 21 -8.32 0.01 -10.28
CA VAL A 21 -8.26 1.47 -10.06
C VAL A 21 -8.42 1.78 -8.56
N PRO A 22 -7.47 2.51 -7.94
CA PRO A 22 -7.42 2.69 -6.49
C PRO A 22 -8.67 3.40 -5.96
N ARG A 23 -9.38 2.72 -5.06
CA ARG A 23 -10.55 3.21 -4.32
C ARG A 23 -10.55 2.50 -2.97
N SER A 24 -10.56 3.25 -1.87
CA SER A 24 -10.65 2.67 -0.53
C SER A 24 -11.26 3.67 0.43
N PHE A 25 -12.19 3.21 1.26
CA PHE A 25 -12.75 3.99 2.35
C PHE A 25 -11.70 4.26 3.45
N ILE A 26 -10.80 3.30 3.70
CA ILE A 26 -9.75 3.40 4.72
C ILE A 26 -8.70 4.44 4.33
N ALA A 27 -8.54 4.74 3.04
CA ALA A 27 -7.58 5.74 2.57
C ALA A 27 -7.82 7.12 3.19
N GLU A 28 -9.09 7.52 3.39
CA GLU A 28 -9.44 8.78 4.04
C GLU A 28 -8.96 8.79 5.50
N LEU A 29 -9.23 7.69 6.22
CA LEU A 29 -8.85 7.53 7.64
C LEU A 29 -7.33 7.59 7.86
N ILE A 30 -6.56 7.10 6.89
CA ILE A 30 -5.09 7.18 6.90
C ILE A 30 -4.64 8.61 6.58
N ALA A 31 -5.21 9.23 5.54
CA ALA A 31 -4.78 10.53 5.06
C ALA A 31 -5.10 11.67 6.04
N ASP A 32 -6.20 11.57 6.79
CA ASP A 32 -6.62 12.57 7.77
C ASP A 32 -6.21 12.23 9.22
N ALA A 33 -5.49 11.13 9.42
CA ALA A 33 -5.04 10.63 10.72
C ALA A 33 -6.18 10.31 11.72
N SER A 34 -7.43 10.18 11.27
CA SER A 34 -8.56 9.86 12.14
C SER A 34 -8.50 8.44 12.72
N ILE A 35 -7.70 7.56 12.13
CA ILE A 35 -7.41 6.22 12.66
C ILE A 35 -6.37 6.22 13.79
N ASP A 36 -5.52 7.24 13.89
CA ASP A 36 -4.39 7.27 14.83
C ASP A 36 -4.76 7.04 16.31
N PRO A 37 -5.90 7.54 16.85
CA PRO A 37 -6.29 7.29 18.24
C PRO A 37 -6.53 5.81 18.56
N TRP A 38 -6.70 4.96 17.54
CA TRP A 38 -6.92 3.52 17.67
C TRP A 38 -5.64 2.71 17.48
N LEU A 39 -4.53 3.36 17.10
CA LEU A 39 -3.24 2.74 16.86
C LEU A 39 -2.35 2.84 18.09
N ASN A 40 -1.45 1.87 18.25
CA ASN A 40 -0.40 1.97 19.26
C ASN A 40 0.70 2.92 18.73
N PRO A 41 1.11 3.95 19.49
CA PRO A 41 2.21 4.83 19.09
C PRO A 41 3.55 4.09 18.84
N ALA A 42 3.69 2.89 19.39
CA ALA A 42 4.84 2.02 19.22
C ALA A 42 4.74 1.09 17.98
N SER A 43 3.65 1.13 17.21
CA SER A 43 3.51 0.34 15.97
C SER A 43 4.59 0.74 14.96
N ARG A 44 5.18 -0.27 14.33
CA ARG A 44 6.29 -0.14 13.36
C ARG A 44 6.10 -1.03 12.13
N ARG A 45 5.24 -2.04 12.17
CA ARG A 45 5.05 -3.00 11.07
C ARG A 45 3.58 -3.07 10.65
N VAL A 46 3.29 -2.64 9.42
CA VAL A 46 1.95 -2.70 8.83
C VAL A 46 1.90 -3.72 7.69
N LEU A 47 0.79 -4.43 7.56
CA LEU A 47 0.49 -5.28 6.42
C LEU A 47 -0.64 -4.67 5.58
N ASP A 48 -0.36 -4.40 4.31
CA ASP A 48 -1.38 -4.14 3.29
C ASP A 48 -1.68 -5.45 2.57
N LEU A 49 -2.73 -6.15 3.01
CA LEU A 49 -3.15 -7.44 2.47
C LEU A 49 -4.05 -7.24 1.24
N CYS A 50 -3.75 -7.94 0.15
CA CYS A 50 -4.35 -7.73 -1.17
C CYS A 50 -4.04 -6.32 -1.72
N THR A 51 -2.76 -5.93 -1.67
CA THR A 51 -2.29 -4.56 -1.95
C THR A 51 -2.63 -4.06 -3.37
N GLY A 52 -2.84 -4.96 -4.32
CA GLY A 52 -3.12 -4.64 -5.71
C GLY A 52 -2.03 -3.75 -6.31
N ASN A 53 -2.38 -2.50 -6.61
CA ASN A 53 -1.46 -1.50 -7.16
C ASN A 53 -0.56 -0.80 -6.11
N GLY A 54 -0.59 -1.20 -4.84
CA GLY A 54 0.24 -0.60 -3.80
C GLY A 54 -0.31 0.68 -3.17
N SER A 55 -1.52 1.12 -3.52
CA SER A 55 -2.01 2.45 -3.11
C SER A 55 -2.14 2.64 -1.60
N LEU A 56 -2.70 1.67 -0.87
CA LEU A 56 -2.77 1.76 0.59
C LEU A 56 -1.41 1.61 1.26
N ALA A 57 -0.55 0.70 0.79
CA ALA A 57 0.82 0.58 1.28
C ALA A 57 1.61 1.91 1.15
N VAL A 58 1.47 2.59 0.01
CA VAL A 58 2.07 3.91 -0.22
C VAL A 58 1.48 4.95 0.74
N LEU A 59 0.15 5.05 0.84
CA LEU A 59 -0.49 6.01 1.73
C LEU A 59 -0.12 5.79 3.19
N ALA A 60 -0.08 4.53 3.65
CA ALA A 60 0.36 4.17 5.00
C ALA A 60 1.80 4.59 5.26
N ALA A 61 2.72 4.29 4.35
CA ALA A 61 4.12 4.70 4.50
C ALA A 61 4.27 6.24 4.45
N MET A 62 3.46 6.96 3.68
CA MET A 62 3.47 8.43 3.67
C MET A 62 2.92 9.03 4.97
N ALA A 63 1.84 8.46 5.51
CA ALA A 63 1.18 8.94 6.74
C ALA A 63 2.00 8.63 7.99
N TRP A 64 2.66 7.47 8.03
CA TRP A 64 3.45 7.02 9.18
C TRP A 64 4.93 6.83 8.80
N PRO A 65 5.78 7.86 9.01
CA PRO A 65 7.18 7.83 8.59
C PRO A 65 8.03 6.75 9.25
N ASP A 66 7.66 6.34 10.47
CA ASP A 66 8.39 5.37 11.29
C ASP A 66 7.93 3.91 11.06
N VAL A 67 7.02 3.68 10.12
CA VAL A 67 6.46 2.36 9.82
C VAL A 67 7.10 1.77 8.56
N ASP A 68 7.44 0.49 8.64
CA ASP A 68 7.73 -0.39 7.51
C ASP A 68 6.45 -1.15 7.11
N VAL A 69 6.19 -1.21 5.81
CA VAL A 69 4.99 -1.82 5.24
C VAL A 69 5.36 -3.06 4.43
N ASP A 70 4.76 -4.20 4.77
CA ASP A 70 4.69 -5.34 3.86
C ASP A 70 3.40 -5.22 3.04
N ALA A 71 3.52 -5.28 1.72
CA ALA A 71 2.42 -5.19 0.78
C ALA A 71 2.31 -6.53 0.06
N LEU A 72 1.25 -7.29 0.37
CA LEU A 72 1.10 -8.68 -0.01
C LEU A 72 -0.05 -8.83 -1.02
N ASP A 73 0.19 -9.50 -2.14
CA ASP A 73 -0.85 -9.84 -3.11
C ASP A 73 -0.64 -11.23 -3.72
N LEU A 74 -1.73 -11.86 -4.16
CA LEU A 74 -1.67 -13.12 -4.90
C LEU A 74 -1.13 -12.90 -6.32
N SER A 75 -1.50 -11.77 -6.93
CA SER A 75 -1.20 -11.46 -8.33
C SER A 75 0.18 -10.85 -8.48
N ALA A 76 1.11 -11.60 -9.09
CA ALA A 76 2.42 -11.07 -9.47
C ALA A 76 2.30 -9.86 -10.42
N ASP A 77 1.31 -9.88 -11.31
CA ASP A 77 1.08 -8.79 -12.25
C ASP A 77 0.65 -7.50 -11.55
N ALA A 78 -0.17 -7.61 -10.50
CA ALA A 78 -0.54 -6.47 -9.67
C ALA A 78 0.67 -5.92 -8.90
N LEU A 79 1.52 -6.81 -8.35
CA LEU A 79 2.74 -6.42 -7.66
C LEU A 79 3.74 -5.70 -8.58
N GLU A 80 3.79 -6.00 -9.87
CA GLU A 80 4.60 -5.22 -10.81
C GLU A 80 4.06 -3.78 -10.97
N VAL A 81 2.74 -3.57 -10.92
CA VAL A 81 2.16 -2.21 -10.85
C VAL A 81 2.46 -1.55 -9.50
N ALA A 82 2.35 -2.30 -8.39
CA ALA A 82 2.72 -1.80 -7.07
C ALA A 82 4.17 -1.33 -7.00
N LYS A 83 5.10 -2.07 -7.63
CA LYS A 83 6.51 -1.70 -7.73
C LYS A 83 6.72 -0.37 -8.42
N LEU A 84 5.98 -0.08 -9.49
CA LEU A 84 6.02 1.22 -10.15
C LEU A 84 5.58 2.34 -9.21
N ASN A 85 4.50 2.14 -8.46
CA ASN A 85 3.99 3.13 -7.51
C ASN A 85 4.93 3.34 -6.32
N VAL A 86 5.44 2.27 -5.71
CA VAL A 86 6.44 2.35 -4.64
C VAL A 86 7.68 3.13 -5.10
N ALA A 87 8.17 2.87 -6.32
CA ALA A 87 9.30 3.60 -6.89
C ALA A 87 8.96 5.07 -7.19
N ARG A 88 7.78 5.32 -7.76
CA ARG A 88 7.25 6.66 -8.09
C ARG A 88 7.22 7.59 -6.87
N HIS A 89 6.92 7.04 -5.69
CA HIS A 89 6.87 7.80 -4.44
C HIS A 89 8.16 7.71 -3.60
N HIS A 90 9.21 7.05 -4.11
CA HIS A 90 10.50 6.89 -3.42
C HIS A 90 10.41 6.14 -2.08
N LEU A 91 9.52 5.14 -1.99
CA LEU A 91 9.24 4.39 -0.76
C LEU A 91 9.83 2.98 -0.72
N GLY A 92 10.69 2.63 -1.69
CA GLY A 92 11.26 1.27 -1.80
C GLY A 92 12.14 0.82 -0.63
N ALA A 93 12.57 1.73 0.25
CA ALA A 93 13.28 1.38 1.47
C ALA A 93 12.35 0.92 2.61
N ARG A 94 11.06 1.29 2.55
CA ARG A 94 10.07 1.05 3.63
C ARG A 94 8.91 0.17 3.20
N ILE A 95 8.71 -0.04 1.90
CA ILE A 95 7.67 -0.92 1.39
C ILE A 95 8.30 -2.15 0.76
N ARG A 96 7.96 -3.33 1.29
CA ARG A 96 8.35 -4.63 0.74
C ARG A 96 7.16 -5.24 0.02
N LEU A 97 7.35 -5.60 -1.24
CA LEU A 97 6.35 -6.32 -2.02
C LEU A 97 6.54 -7.83 -1.83
N LEU A 98 5.47 -8.49 -1.42
CA LEU A 98 5.45 -9.92 -1.15
C LEU A 98 4.35 -10.56 -2.00
N GLN A 99 4.61 -11.75 -2.53
CA GLN A 99 3.61 -12.52 -3.24
C GLN A 99 3.10 -13.68 -2.38
N GLY A 100 1.79 -13.87 -2.34
CA GLY A 100 1.20 -15.08 -1.77
C GLY A 100 -0.32 -15.04 -1.60
N ASP A 101 -0.88 -16.18 -1.22
CA ASP A 101 -2.32 -16.40 -1.08
C ASP A 101 -2.79 -16.08 0.35
N GLY A 102 -3.58 -15.01 0.49
CA GLY A 102 -4.01 -14.51 1.80
C GLY A 102 -2.79 -14.15 2.65
N LEU A 103 -2.66 -14.75 3.84
CA LEU A 103 -1.50 -14.54 4.72
C LEU A 103 -0.30 -15.43 4.39
N GLN A 104 -0.40 -16.31 3.40
CA GLN A 104 0.76 -17.09 2.94
C GLN A 104 1.76 -16.10 2.33
N GLY A 105 2.99 -16.06 2.84
CA GLY A 105 4.01 -15.10 2.42
C GLY A 105 4.19 -13.89 3.34
N ALA A 106 3.28 -13.70 4.31
CA ALA A 106 3.46 -12.74 5.39
C ALA A 106 4.75 -13.01 6.19
N GLN A 107 5.49 -11.95 6.49
CA GLN A 107 6.76 -12.00 7.24
C GLN A 107 6.64 -11.27 8.59
N GLY A 108 5.46 -11.37 9.18
CA GLY A 108 5.10 -10.74 10.46
C GLY A 108 5.91 -11.25 11.66
N PRO A 109 5.54 -10.81 12.88
CA PRO A 109 4.26 -10.21 13.26
C PRO A 109 4.06 -8.77 12.74
N TYR A 110 2.80 -8.35 12.69
CA TYR A 110 2.35 -7.00 12.36
C TYR A 110 1.60 -6.42 13.55
N ASP A 111 1.59 -5.09 13.64
CA ASP A 111 0.97 -4.34 14.73
C ASP A 111 -0.49 -3.95 14.43
#